data_AF-A0A950KUK8-F1
#
_entry.id   AF-A0A950KUK8-F1
#
_cell.length_a   1.000
_cell.length_b   1.000
_cell.length_c   1.000
_cell.angle_alpha   90.00
_cell.angle_beta   90.00
_cell.angle_gamma   90.00
#
_symmetry.space_group_name_H-M   'P 1'
#
loop_
_entity.id
_entity.type
_entity.pdbx_description
1 polymer ?
#
loop_
_entity_poly.entity_id
_entity_poly.type
_entity_poly.pdbx_seq_one_letter_code
_entity_poly.pdbx_strand_id
1 'polypeptide(L)' 'MRVLVTGHRGYIGSPLVDRLKAAGHEVVGVDTELYEDCTFGGNRVSGIPTINRDIRELSPDDL' A
#
# COMPACT_ATOMS: atom_id res chain seq x y z
N MET A 1 -7.57 13.09 -4.32
CA MET A 1 -7.71 12.95 -2.85
C MET A 1 -6.50 12.20 -2.31
N ARG A 2 -6.11 12.41 -1.06
CA ARG A 2 -5.09 11.60 -0.36
C ARG A 2 -5.73 10.34 0.22
N VAL A 3 -5.16 9.17 -0.07
CA VAL A 3 -5.70 7.86 0.33
C VAL A 3 -4.59 7.02 0.96
N LEU A 4 -4.78 6.59 2.20
CA LEU A 4 -3.96 5.58 2.85
C LEU A 4 -4.53 4.19 2.54
N VAL A 5 -3.71 3.30 1.97
CA VAL A 5 -4.09 1.91 1.67
C VAL A 5 -3.33 0.97 2.58
N THR A 6 -4.07 0.19 3.37
CA THR A 6 -3.53 -0.79 4.31
C THR A 6 -3.42 -2.14 3.62
N GLY A 7 -2.32 -2.88 3.86
CA GLY A 7 -2.07 -4.12 3.13
C GLY A 7 -1.84 -3.89 1.64
N HIS A 8 -1.27 -2.74 1.26
CA HIS A 8 -1.17 -2.28 -0.14
C HIS A 8 -0.34 -3.20 -1.05
N ARG A 9 0.51 -4.07 -0.48
CA ARG A 9 1.26 -5.09 -1.22
C ARG A 9 0.54 -6.42 -1.30
N GLY A 10 -0.59 -6.56 -0.61
CA GLY A 10 -1.40 -7.78 -0.60
C GLY A 10 -2.15 -8.04 -1.90
N TYR A 11 -2.82 -9.19 -1.94
CA TYR A 11 -3.59 -9.67 -3.09
C TYR A 11 -4.62 -8.65 -3.61
N ILE A 12 -5.35 -7.98 -2.70
CA ILE A 12 -6.34 -6.95 -3.05
C ILE A 12 -5.70 -5.56 -3.10
N GLY A 13 -4.78 -5.28 -2.18
CA GLY A 13 -4.12 -3.98 -2.09
C GLY A 13 -3.41 -3.58 -3.37
N SER A 14 -2.65 -4.51 -3.98
CA SER A 14 -1.87 -4.24 -5.19
C SER A 14 -2.73 -3.74 -6.36
N PRO A 15 -3.78 -4.45 -6.83
CA PRO A 15 -4.65 -3.94 -7.89
C PRO A 15 -5.51 -2.74 -7.45
N LEU A 16 -5.80 -2.58 -6.16
CA LEU A 16 -6.51 -1.41 -5.65
C LEU A 16 -5.67 -0.14 -5.79
N VAL A 17 -4.37 -0.19 -5.45
CA VAL A 17 -3.44 0.93 -5.60
C VAL A 17 -3.37 1.37 -7.06
N ASP A 18 -3.23 0.43 -8.00
CA ASP A 18 -3.22 0.75 -9.44
C ASP A 18 -4.47 1.52 -9.86
N ARG A 19 -5.65 1.06 -9.41
CA ARG A 19 -6.94 1.69 -9.73
C ARG A 19 -7.08 3.08 -9.11
N LEU A 20 -6.62 3.27 -7.87
CA LEU A 20 -6.66 4.58 -7.20
C LEU A 20 -5.72 5.57 -7.88
N LYS A 21 -4.51 5.14 -8.28
CA LYS A 21 -3.58 5.97 -9.05
C LYS A 21 -4.18 6.35 -10.41
N ALA A 22 -4.78 5.39 -11.12
CA ALA A 22 -5.42 5.63 -12.42
C ALA A 22 -6.60 6.62 -12.33
N ALA A 23 -7.28 6.67 -11.17
CA ALA A 23 -8.33 7.64 -10.89
C ALA A 23 -7.81 9.03 -10.42
N GLY A 24 -6.49 9.24 -10.36
CA GLY A 24 -5.89 10.53 -10.00
C GLY A 24 -5.78 10.79 -8.50
N HIS A 25 -5.81 9.74 -7.67
CA HIS A 25 -5.59 9.87 -6.22
C HIS A 25 -4.10 9.86 -5.88
N GLU A 26 -3.74 10.59 -4.82
CA GLU A 26 -2.44 10.48 -4.16
C GLU A 26 -2.54 9.33 -3.16
N VAL A 27 -1.71 8.31 -3.33
CA VAL A 27 -1.81 7.06 -2.58
C VAL A 27 -0.56 6.86 -1.74
N VAL A 28 -0.74 6.55 -0.46
CA VAL A 28 0.31 6.10 0.46
C VAL A 28 -0.05 4.71 0.94
N GLY A 29 0.92 3.81 0.97
CA GLY A 29 0.75 2.44 1.44
C GLY A 29 1.18 2.28 2.89
N VAL A 30 0.52 1.39 3.64
CA VAL A 30 1.04 0.83 4.89
C VAL A 30 0.97 -0.69 4.84
N ASP A 31 2.03 -1.36 5.25
CA ASP A 31 2.12 -2.82 5.30
C ASP A 31 3.17 -3.25 6.33
N THR A 32 3.01 -4.44 6.93
CA THR A 32 4.03 -5.09 7.77
C THR A 32 4.94 -6.03 6.98
N GLU A 33 4.68 -6.18 5.68
CA GLU A 33 5.51 -6.91 4.73
C GLU A 33 5.68 -8.41 5.07
N LEU A 34 4.74 -8.99 5.83
CA LEU A 34 4.75 -10.40 6.25
C LEU A 34 4.89 -11.42 5.09
N TYR A 35 4.54 -11.00 3.87
CA TYR A 35 4.60 -11.81 2.65
C TYR A 35 5.40 -11.14 1.53
N GLU A 36 6.43 -10.34 1.84
CA GLU A 36 7.19 -9.59 0.85
C GLU A 36 7.80 -10.43 -0.28
N ASP A 37 8.20 -11.68 0.02
CA ASP A 37 8.75 -12.63 -0.95
C ASP A 37 7.68 -13.32 -1.82
N CYS A 38 6.39 -13.06 -1.55
CA CYS A 38 5.30 -13.60 -2.35
C CYS A 38 5.23 -12.87 -3.70
N THR A 39 5.59 -13.57 -4.77
CA THR A 39 5.60 -13.04 -6.14
C THR A 39 4.29 -13.28 -6.91
N PHE A 40 3.24 -13.73 -6.20
CA PHE A 40 1.95 -14.02 -6.80
C PHE A 40 1.30 -12.76 -7.39
N GLY A 41 0.91 -12.81 -8.67
CA GLY A 41 0.40 -11.64 -9.40
C GLY A 41 1.46 -10.77 -10.06
N GLY A 42 2.73 -11.20 -10.04
CA GLY A 42 3.88 -10.49 -10.60
C GLY A 42 4.46 -9.47 -9.62
N ASN A 43 5.71 -9.05 -9.83
CA ASN A 43 6.40 -8.10 -8.96
C ASN A 43 5.87 -6.66 -9.17
N ARG A 44 4.62 -6.43 -8.75
CA ARG A 44 3.91 -5.17 -8.87
C ARG A 44 4.37 -4.21 -7.78
N VAL A 45 5.57 -3.66 -7.95
CA VAL A 45 6.05 -2.57 -7.11
C VAL A 45 5.24 -1.33 -7.49
N SER A 46 4.31 -0.92 -6.62
CA SER A 46 3.33 0.13 -6.93
C SER A 46 3.93 1.55 -6.98
N GLY A 47 5.21 1.71 -6.63
CA GLY A 47 5.95 2.97 -6.77
C GLY A 47 5.28 4.12 -6.02
N ILE A 48 4.72 3.84 -4.84
CA ILE A 48 4.10 4.81 -3.95
C ILE A 48 4.94 4.97 -2.67
N PRO A 49 4.80 6.08 -1.93
CA PRO A 49 5.30 6.15 -0.57
C PRO A 49 4.71 5.02 0.28
N THR A 50 5.56 4.34 1.04
CA THR A 50 5.18 3.19 1.85
C THR A 50 5.67 3.38 3.28
N ILE A 51 4.78 3.16 4.23
CA ILE A 51 5.05 3.06 5.66
C ILE A 51 5.16 1.58 5.99
N ASN A 52 6.37 1.09 6.29
CA ASN A 52 6.55 -0.26 6.81
C ASN A 52 6.37 -0.23 8.34
N ARG A 53 5.13 -0.50 8.79
CA ARG A 53 4.74 -0.59 10.20
C ARG A 53 3.41 -1.33 10.33
N ASP A 54 3.15 -1.87 11.52
CA ASP A 54 1.80 -2.28 11.87
C ASP A 54 0.87 -1.08 11.97
N ILE A 55 -0.30 -1.16 11.33
CA ILE A 55 -1.30 -0.09 11.36
C ILE A 55 -1.78 0.23 12.78
N ARG A 56 -1.73 -0.75 13.69
CA ARG A 56 -2.13 -0.58 15.10
C ARG A 56 -1.17 0.32 15.87
N GLU A 57 0.01 0.58 15.31
CA GLU A 57 1.06 1.44 15.87
C GLU A 57 1.15 2.79 15.15
N LEU A 58 0.19 3.11 14.27
CA LEU A 58 0.13 4.41 13.61
C LEU A 58 -0.66 5.42 14.43
N SER A 59 -0.18 6.66 14.38
CA SER A 59 -0.82 7.85 14.89
C SER A 59 -1.09 8.85 13.76
N PRO A 60 -1.90 9.89 13.98
CA PRO A 60 -2.10 10.95 13.00
C PRO A 60 -0.81 11.67 12.58
N ASP A 61 0.22 11.70 13.44
CA ASP A 61 1.50 12.36 13.15
C ASP A 61 2.37 11.57 12.15
N ASP A 62 2.00 10.31 11.85
CA ASP A 62 2.66 9.49 10.85
C ASP A 62 2.11 9.70 9.41
N LEU A 63 1.11 10.59 9.21
CA LEU A 63 0.30 10.72 7.98
C LEU A 63 0.34 12.11 7.28
#